data_AF-A0A952IAQ8-F1
#
_entry.id   AF-A0A952IAQ8-F1
#
_cell.length_a   1.000
_cell.length_b   1.000
_cell.length_c   1.000
_cell.angle_alpha   90.00
_cell.angle_beta   90.00
_cell.angle_gamma   90.00
#
_symmetry.space_group_name_H-M   'P 1'
#
loop_
_entity.id
_entity.type
_entity.pdbx_description
1 polymer ?
#
loop_
_entity_poly.entity_id
_entity_poly.type
_entity_poly.pdbx_seq_one_letter_code
_entity_poly.pdbx_strand_id
1 'polypeptide(L)'
;MKIYNSILTLISHQFHNSHLMLKSPFSIFLLLLFLNGCNKTEIKKEIINKKVNIDTKKEKIQSTIPTVKSSLPWDKLQDSLRTELLNQKDNEFLKSSILQELYLRNLVHQEKDSIHINIPFNLHEFDCSAPDCYTTHLKFSFKAEKKFQIPEHIPFLEFEQGCIPSSDTISGIFELSESNDNAVTFYNEKQQKLLIILKEDQRKEFAYYFIGVPLKSITTQTLDHFFEEFNEEDENALVPYRSSSLIKNDYWEFLD
;
A
#
# COMPACT_ATOMS: atom_id res chain seq x y z
N MET A 1 -7.36 -25.56 -46.10
CA MET A 1 -6.58 -25.31 -47.33
C MET A 1 -5.81 -24.01 -47.12
N LYS A 2 -4.48 -24.07 -47.31
CA LYS A 2 -3.37 -23.08 -47.21
C LYS A 2 -3.75 -21.59 -47.32
N ILE A 3 -3.29 -20.66 -46.46
CA ILE A 3 -1.92 -20.13 -46.19
C ILE A 3 -1.41 -19.14 -47.27
N TYR A 4 -1.20 -17.88 -46.83
CA TYR A 4 -0.12 -16.90 -47.11
C TYR A 4 -0.06 -15.95 -48.34
N ASN A 5 0.43 -14.74 -48.00
CA ASN A 5 1.35 -13.83 -48.71
C ASN A 5 0.81 -13.01 -49.91
N SER A 6 1.24 -11.75 -50.17
CA SER A 6 2.54 -11.11 -49.92
C SER A 6 2.56 -9.62 -50.33
N ILE A 7 3.56 -8.87 -49.81
CA ILE A 7 4.32 -7.75 -50.43
C ILE A 7 3.59 -6.37 -50.52
N LEU A 8 4.01 -5.24 -49.90
CA LEU A 8 5.32 -4.64 -49.57
C LEU A 8 6.08 -4.07 -50.79
N THR A 9 5.69 -2.89 -51.29
CA THR A 9 6.61 -1.98 -52.02
C THR A 9 6.00 -0.58 -52.22
N LEU A 10 6.92 0.40 -52.35
CA LEU A 10 6.74 1.82 -52.71
C LEU A 10 6.37 2.72 -51.52
N ILE A 11 7.14 3.72 -51.10
CA ILE A 11 7.96 4.66 -51.89
C ILE A 11 9.22 5.08 -51.10
N SER A 12 10.38 4.88 -51.74
CA SER A 12 11.61 5.64 -51.53
C SER A 12 11.55 6.95 -52.34
N HIS A 13 11.81 8.12 -51.74
CA HIS A 13 12.83 9.09 -52.18
C HIS A 13 12.75 10.46 -51.48
N GLN A 14 13.95 11.05 -51.33
CA GLN A 14 14.31 12.43 -50.90
C GLN A 14 14.36 12.59 -49.37
N PHE A 15 15.52 12.76 -48.74
CA PHE A 15 16.59 13.72 -49.05
C PHE A 15 18.00 13.16 -48.78
N HIS A 16 18.94 13.61 -49.61
CA HIS A 16 20.36 13.27 -49.56
C HIS A 16 21.17 14.50 -49.12
N ASN A 17 22.20 14.23 -48.30
CA ASN A 17 23.43 14.98 -48.07
C ASN A 17 23.44 16.33 -47.37
N SER A 18 24.12 16.35 -46.22
CA SER A 18 25.17 17.33 -45.89
C SER A 18 26.10 16.77 -44.79
N HIS A 19 27.33 16.41 -45.16
CA HIS A 19 28.48 16.20 -44.28
C HIS A 19 29.01 17.57 -43.81
N LEU A 20 29.31 17.77 -42.52
CA LEU A 20 30.62 18.25 -42.01
C LEU A 20 30.56 18.61 -40.51
N MET A 21 31.46 17.94 -39.76
CA MET A 21 32.26 18.43 -38.63
C MET A 21 31.63 19.30 -37.54
N LEU A 22 31.59 18.78 -36.30
CA LEU A 22 32.03 19.55 -35.14
C LEU A 22 32.69 18.66 -34.10
N LYS A 23 33.96 18.95 -33.83
CA LYS A 23 34.73 18.48 -32.67
C LYS A 23 34.12 19.09 -31.41
N SER A 24 33.85 18.29 -30.38
CA SER A 24 33.74 18.80 -29.00
C SER A 24 34.01 17.68 -27.99
N PRO A 25 35.05 17.78 -27.15
CA PRO A 25 35.32 16.83 -26.09
C PRO A 25 34.54 17.25 -24.84
N PHE A 26 33.22 17.15 -24.88
CA PHE A 26 32.37 17.43 -23.71
C PHE A 26 31.51 16.24 -23.26
N SER A 27 31.72 15.07 -23.88
CA SER A 27 30.86 13.90 -23.66
C SER A 27 31.43 12.84 -22.71
N ILE A 28 32.50 13.15 -21.96
CA ILE A 28 33.12 12.20 -21.00
C ILE A 28 32.95 12.64 -19.54
N PHE A 29 32.41 13.84 -19.27
CA PHE A 29 32.24 14.33 -17.89
C PHE A 29 30.87 14.01 -17.25
N LEU A 30 29.92 13.42 -18.00
CA LEU A 30 28.60 13.04 -17.48
C LEU A 30 28.49 11.56 -17.08
N LEU A 31 29.58 10.79 -17.22
CA LEU A 31 29.62 9.36 -16.84
C LEU A 31 30.15 9.11 -15.41
N LEU A 32 30.53 10.16 -14.67
CA LEU A 32 31.08 10.07 -13.31
C LEU A 32 30.10 10.50 -12.20
N LEU A 33 28.85 10.84 -12.52
CA LEU A 33 27.83 11.21 -11.54
C LEU A 33 26.91 10.05 -11.12
N PHE A 34 27.11 8.83 -11.64
CA PHE A 34 26.28 7.65 -11.33
C PHE A 34 26.95 6.59 -10.44
N LEU A 35 27.98 6.96 -9.66
CA LEU A 35 28.63 6.07 -8.69
C LEU A 35 28.57 6.55 -7.24
N ASN A 36 27.45 7.17 -6.83
CA ASN A 36 27.09 7.29 -5.42
C ASN A 36 25.73 6.62 -5.17
N GLY A 37 25.69 5.31 -5.48
CA GLY A 37 24.65 4.43 -4.97
C GLY A 37 24.75 4.34 -3.44
N CYS A 38 23.59 4.43 -2.79
CA CYS A 38 23.37 4.30 -1.35
C CYS A 38 24.26 3.24 -0.68
N ASN A 39 25.31 3.68 0.01
CA ASN A 39 25.96 2.86 1.03
C ASN A 39 25.16 3.01 2.33
N LYS A 40 24.09 2.21 2.47
CA LYS A 40 23.20 2.22 3.63
C LYS A 40 23.75 1.30 4.73
N THR A 41 24.99 1.55 5.16
CA THR A 41 25.65 0.70 6.16
C THR A 41 26.63 1.47 7.05
N GLU A 42 26.24 2.59 7.67
CA GLU A 42 27.03 3.11 8.83
C GLU A 42 26.34 4.10 9.81
N ILE A 43 25.12 4.57 9.57
CA ILE A 43 24.51 5.60 10.46
C ILE A 43 23.78 5.01 11.70
N LYS A 44 23.64 3.69 11.84
CA LYS A 44 22.86 3.06 12.94
C LYS A 44 23.57 2.96 14.30
N LYS A 45 24.84 3.31 14.44
CA LYS A 45 25.58 3.14 15.71
C LYS A 45 25.75 4.42 16.55
N GLU A 46 25.46 5.60 16.02
CA GLU A 46 25.77 6.85 16.73
C GLU A 46 24.62 7.42 17.58
N ILE A 47 23.38 6.98 17.36
CA ILE A 47 22.21 7.49 18.13
C ILE A 47 22.12 6.87 19.54
N ILE A 48 22.76 5.72 19.78
CA ILE A 48 22.66 5.00 21.06
C ILE A 48 23.45 5.66 22.22
N ASN A 49 24.39 6.58 21.92
CA ASN A 49 25.30 7.13 22.95
C ASN A 49 25.06 8.59 23.37
N LYS A 50 24.03 9.28 22.86
CA LYS A 50 23.73 10.64 23.33
C LYS A 50 22.81 10.58 24.55
N LYS A 51 23.42 10.36 25.72
CA LYS A 51 22.81 10.62 27.04
C LYS A 51 22.28 12.04 27.07
N VAL A 52 20.95 12.18 27.10
CA VAL A 52 20.25 13.41 27.42
C VAL A 52 20.52 13.72 28.88
N ASN A 53 21.29 14.78 29.12
CA ASN A 53 21.39 15.44 30.41
C ASN A 53 20.52 16.70 30.31
N ILE A 54 19.28 16.64 30.80
CA ILE A 54 18.44 17.83 31.00
C ILE A 54 17.80 17.73 32.38
N ASP A 55 18.19 18.67 33.22
CA ASP A 55 17.72 18.88 34.57
C ASP A 55 16.44 19.74 34.57
N THR A 56 15.52 19.42 35.50
CA THR A 56 14.39 20.22 36.02
C THR A 56 13.20 20.64 35.12
N LYS A 57 12.02 20.01 35.31
CA LYS A 57 10.90 20.40 36.22
C LYS A 57 9.49 20.02 35.67
N LYS A 58 8.89 18.98 36.28
CA LYS A 58 7.47 18.62 36.48
C LYS A 58 6.40 19.04 35.44
N GLU A 59 5.81 18.04 34.77
CA GLU A 59 4.42 17.61 35.02
C GLU A 59 4.23 16.14 34.63
N LYS A 60 3.39 15.43 35.37
CA LYS A 60 3.42 13.98 35.57
C LYS A 60 2.37 13.30 34.68
N ILE A 61 2.77 12.80 33.51
CA ILE A 61 2.07 11.69 32.84
C ILE A 61 3.04 10.53 32.85
N GLN A 62 2.67 9.53 33.63
CA GLN A 62 3.47 8.33 33.84
C GLN A 62 3.31 7.46 32.59
N SER A 63 4.13 7.69 31.56
CA SER A 63 4.24 6.74 30.45
C SER A 63 4.97 5.50 30.99
N THR A 64 4.20 4.46 31.29
CA THR A 64 4.75 3.12 31.42
C THR A 64 4.99 2.61 30.00
N ILE A 65 6.07 3.05 29.36
CA ILE A 65 6.68 2.27 28.30
C ILE A 65 7.28 1.05 29.01
N PRO A 66 6.79 -0.18 28.77
CA PRO A 66 7.44 -1.36 29.31
C PRO A 66 8.83 -1.39 28.70
N THR A 67 9.84 -1.46 29.57
CA THR A 67 11.21 -1.78 29.17
C THR A 67 11.19 -3.13 28.45
N VAL A 68 11.01 -3.13 27.13
CA VAL A 68 11.03 -4.35 26.33
C VAL A 68 12.47 -4.84 26.38
N LYS A 69 12.74 -5.82 27.25
CA LYS A 69 14.01 -6.55 27.31
C LYS A 69 14.20 -7.25 25.97
N SER A 70 14.85 -6.64 24.98
CA SER A 70 14.93 -7.25 23.65
C SER A 70 16.09 -8.24 23.54
N SER A 71 15.90 -9.44 24.09
CA SER A 71 16.54 -10.67 23.59
C SER A 71 15.61 -11.47 22.65
N LEU A 72 14.46 -10.90 22.28
CA LEU A 72 13.47 -11.53 21.42
C LEU A 72 13.84 -11.39 19.93
N PRO A 73 13.55 -12.41 19.10
CA PRO A 73 13.53 -12.26 17.65
C PRO A 73 12.60 -11.13 17.20
N TRP A 74 12.93 -10.47 16.08
CA TRP A 74 12.21 -9.29 15.59
C TRP A 74 10.71 -9.52 15.41
N ASP A 75 10.29 -10.65 14.82
CA ASP A 75 8.86 -10.95 14.61
C ASP A 75 8.08 -10.99 15.93
N LYS A 76 8.62 -11.71 16.93
CA LYS A 76 7.99 -11.81 18.26
C LYS A 76 7.91 -10.47 18.98
N LEU A 77 8.88 -9.60 18.73
CA LEU A 77 8.89 -8.25 19.25
C LEU A 77 7.77 -7.41 18.61
N GLN A 78 7.61 -7.50 17.29
CA GLN A 78 6.53 -6.81 16.57
C GLN A 78 5.15 -7.31 17.01
N ASP A 79 4.95 -8.62 17.11
CA ASP A 79 3.69 -9.21 17.61
C ASP A 79 3.34 -8.72 19.03
N SER A 80 4.35 -8.61 19.90
CA SER A 80 4.18 -8.11 21.27
C SER A 80 3.78 -6.63 21.29
N LEU A 81 4.42 -5.80 20.45
CA LEU A 81 4.09 -4.37 20.36
C LEU A 81 2.71 -4.15 19.78
N ARG A 82 2.38 -4.86 18.70
CA ARG A 82 1.06 -4.87 18.09
C ARG A 82 -0.03 -5.18 19.11
N THR A 83 0.18 -6.24 19.90
CA THR A 83 -0.76 -6.64 20.97
C THR A 83 -0.94 -5.54 22.00
N GLU A 84 0.15 -4.91 22.45
CA GLU A 84 0.10 -3.81 23.42
C GLU A 84 -0.63 -2.59 22.86
N LEU A 85 -0.31 -2.17 21.64
CA LEU A 85 -0.97 -1.06 20.96
C LEU A 85 -2.47 -1.32 20.73
N LEU A 86 -2.84 -2.55 20.35
CA LEU A 86 -4.24 -2.93 20.19
C LEU A 86 -4.99 -2.94 21.53
N ASN A 87 -4.32 -3.36 22.61
CA ASN A 87 -4.89 -3.33 23.96
C ASN A 87 -5.18 -1.92 24.46
N GLN A 88 -4.41 -0.91 24.00
CA GLN A 88 -4.62 0.50 24.32
C GLN A 88 -5.83 1.12 23.60
N LYS A 89 -6.42 0.43 22.61
CA LYS A 89 -7.63 0.90 21.94
C LYS A 89 -8.88 0.54 22.77
N ASP A 90 -9.89 1.42 22.72
CA ASP A 90 -11.11 1.28 23.53
C ASP A 90 -12.23 0.47 22.84
N ASN A 91 -12.27 0.43 21.50
CA ASN A 91 -13.37 -0.19 20.77
C ASN A 91 -13.16 -1.70 20.61
N GLU A 92 -13.70 -2.48 21.55
CA GLU A 92 -13.66 -3.95 21.52
C GLU A 92 -14.29 -4.56 20.27
N PHE A 93 -15.31 -3.91 19.71
CA PHE A 93 -15.98 -4.37 18.49
C PHE A 93 -15.03 -4.37 17.29
N LEU A 94 -14.18 -3.34 17.16
CA LEU A 94 -13.18 -3.26 16.10
C LEU A 94 -11.94 -4.10 16.41
N LYS A 95 -11.49 -4.15 17.68
CA LYS A 95 -10.33 -4.97 18.12
C LYS A 95 -10.49 -6.45 17.81
N SER A 96 -11.70 -6.97 17.94
CA SER A 96 -11.99 -8.40 17.73
C SER A 96 -12.37 -8.76 16.29
N SER A 97 -12.44 -7.77 15.40
CA SER A 97 -12.94 -7.94 14.03
C SER A 97 -11.85 -8.20 12.99
N ILE A 98 -12.27 -8.46 11.75
CA ILE A 98 -11.40 -8.49 10.57
C ILE A 98 -10.70 -7.14 10.32
N LEU A 99 -11.24 -6.04 10.85
CA LEU A 99 -10.74 -4.67 10.65
C LEU A 99 -9.75 -4.23 11.73
N GLN A 100 -9.26 -5.15 12.57
CA GLN A 100 -8.36 -4.85 13.70
C GLN A 100 -7.13 -4.03 13.28
N GLU A 101 -6.55 -4.32 12.11
CA GLU A 101 -5.36 -3.63 11.61
C GLU A 101 -5.66 -2.23 11.11
N LEU A 102 -6.76 -2.08 10.38
CA LEU A 102 -7.25 -0.77 10.00
C LEU A 102 -7.52 0.06 11.26
N TYR A 103 -8.00 -0.56 12.36
CA TYR A 103 -8.32 0.15 13.58
C TYR A 103 -7.07 0.58 14.34
N LEU A 104 -6.10 -0.32 14.44
CA LEU A 104 -4.78 -0.04 14.99
C LEU A 104 -4.15 1.19 14.31
N ARG A 105 -4.26 1.24 12.97
CA ARG A 105 -3.69 2.26 12.09
C ARG A 105 -4.60 3.47 11.85
N ASN A 106 -5.70 3.60 12.59
CA ASN A 106 -6.65 4.72 12.50
C ASN A 106 -7.30 4.92 11.11
N LEU A 107 -7.43 3.86 10.33
CA LEU A 107 -8.10 3.84 9.02
C LEU A 107 -9.59 3.44 9.12
N VAL A 108 -9.99 2.90 10.27
CA VAL A 108 -11.39 2.67 10.63
C VAL A 108 -11.69 3.26 12.00
N HIS A 109 -12.89 3.81 12.15
CA HIS A 109 -13.42 4.20 13.44
C HIS A 109 -14.94 3.96 13.46
N GLN A 110 -15.51 3.97 14.65
CA GLN A 110 -16.95 3.89 14.84
C GLN A 110 -17.44 5.21 15.42
N GLU A 111 -18.46 5.79 14.79
CA GLU A 111 -19.21 6.92 15.31
C GLU A 111 -20.67 6.48 15.53
N LYS A 112 -21.11 6.43 16.79
CA LYS A 112 -22.42 5.90 17.19
C LYS A 112 -22.63 4.48 16.62
N ASP A 113 -23.61 4.31 15.74
CA ASP A 113 -23.99 3.04 15.12
C ASP A 113 -23.42 2.88 13.72
N SER A 114 -22.38 3.62 13.35
CA SER A 114 -21.79 3.61 12.01
C SER A 114 -20.28 3.41 12.06
N ILE A 115 -19.79 2.47 11.26
CA ILE A 115 -18.37 2.19 11.06
C ILE A 115 -17.94 2.91 9.79
N HIS A 116 -16.88 3.70 9.90
CA HIS A 116 -16.36 4.53 8.83
C HIS A 116 -14.94 4.08 8.50
N ILE A 117 -14.71 3.76 7.23
CA ILE A 117 -13.42 3.29 6.73
C ILE A 117 -12.92 4.26 5.67
N ASN A 118 -11.62 4.58 5.73
CA ASN A 118 -10.92 5.37 4.73
C ASN A 118 -9.52 4.79 4.53
N ILE A 119 -9.31 4.10 3.41
CA ILE A 119 -8.02 3.49 3.09
C ILE A 119 -7.35 4.32 1.99
N PRO A 120 -6.18 4.92 2.25
CA PRO A 120 -5.38 5.60 1.23
C PRO A 120 -4.54 4.57 0.46
N PHE A 121 -4.69 4.50 -0.84
CA PHE A 121 -3.89 3.66 -1.72
C PHE A 121 -3.03 4.48 -2.69
N ASN A 122 -1.88 3.93 -3.07
CA ASN A 122 -0.95 4.46 -4.06
C ASN A 122 -0.67 3.36 -5.11
N LEU A 123 -0.45 3.76 -6.37
CA LEU A 123 -0.28 2.82 -7.49
C LEU A 123 1.19 2.37 -7.64
N HIS A 124 2.14 3.26 -7.41
CA HIS A 124 3.54 3.08 -7.76
C HIS A 124 4.42 2.64 -6.58
N GLU A 125 3.89 1.88 -5.61
CA GLU A 125 4.75 1.39 -4.51
C GLU A 125 5.88 0.44 -4.98
N PHE A 126 5.83 -0.04 -6.23
CA PHE A 126 6.90 -0.79 -6.89
C PHE A 126 7.93 0.11 -7.60
N ASP A 127 7.59 1.33 -8.00
CA ASP A 127 8.54 2.25 -8.63
C ASP A 127 9.33 3.00 -7.56
N CYS A 128 10.54 2.53 -7.29
CA CYS A 128 11.46 3.13 -6.33
C CYS A 128 11.97 4.54 -6.75
N SER A 129 11.52 5.09 -7.88
CA SER A 129 12.15 6.25 -8.54
C SER A 129 11.33 7.54 -8.50
N ALA A 130 10.04 7.49 -8.17
CA ALA A 130 9.22 8.69 -8.00
C ALA A 130 8.11 8.44 -6.97
N PRO A 131 8.03 9.22 -5.87
CA PRO A 131 6.85 9.16 -5.02
C PRO A 131 5.64 9.57 -5.84
N ASP A 132 4.63 8.71 -5.86
CA ASP A 132 3.32 9.12 -6.33
C ASP A 132 2.87 10.33 -5.56
N CYS A 133 2.78 11.45 -6.26
CA CYS A 133 2.23 12.63 -5.65
C CYS A 133 0.70 12.64 -5.74
N TYR A 134 0.08 11.47 -6.01
CA TYR A 134 -1.35 11.24 -5.87
C TYR A 134 -1.66 10.00 -5.01
N THR A 135 -2.76 10.07 -4.27
CA THR A 135 -3.28 9.02 -3.41
C THR A 135 -4.75 8.80 -3.73
N THR A 136 -5.13 7.55 -3.98
CA THR A 136 -6.51 7.13 -4.16
C THR A 136 -7.12 6.81 -2.81
N HIS A 137 -8.10 7.59 -2.37
CA HIS A 137 -8.83 7.33 -1.14
C HIS A 137 -10.07 6.49 -1.41
N LEU A 138 -10.15 5.31 -0.79
CA LEU A 138 -11.34 4.48 -0.80
C LEU A 138 -12.08 4.62 0.54
N LYS A 139 -13.27 5.22 0.48
CA LYS A 139 -14.14 5.44 1.64
C LYS A 139 -15.41 4.62 1.54
N PHE A 140 -15.79 4.02 2.65
CA PHE A 140 -17.07 3.36 2.79
C PHE A 140 -17.50 3.31 4.24
N SER A 141 -18.79 3.14 4.46
CA SER A 141 -19.35 3.06 5.80
C SER A 141 -20.51 2.09 5.85
N PHE A 142 -20.69 1.45 7.01
CA PHE A 142 -21.81 0.56 7.25
C PHE A 142 -22.24 0.59 8.70
N LYS A 143 -23.46 0.10 8.96
CA LYS A 143 -24.05 0.10 10.28
C LYS A 143 -23.32 -0.89 11.21
N ALA A 144 -22.97 -0.45 12.41
CA ALA A 144 -22.53 -1.33 13.48
C ALA A 144 -23.74 -2.10 14.04
N GLU A 145 -23.63 -3.42 14.05
CA GLU A 145 -24.63 -4.30 14.66
C GLU A 145 -24.18 -4.78 16.04
N LYS A 146 -25.06 -5.51 16.76
CA LYS A 146 -24.72 -6.09 18.06
C LYS A 146 -23.57 -7.10 17.97
N LYS A 147 -23.41 -7.74 16.82
CA LYS A 147 -22.30 -8.65 16.50
C LYS A 147 -21.60 -8.13 15.27
N PHE A 148 -20.29 -8.31 15.20
CA PHE A 148 -19.53 -7.92 14.03
C PHE A 148 -19.97 -8.74 12.82
N GLN A 149 -20.51 -8.06 11.82
CA GLN A 149 -20.89 -8.65 10.55
C GLN A 149 -20.57 -7.65 9.44
N ILE A 150 -19.89 -8.15 8.42
CA ILE A 150 -19.70 -7.41 7.18
C ILE A 150 -21.00 -7.46 6.37
N PRO A 151 -21.56 -6.31 5.95
CA PRO A 151 -22.72 -6.29 5.07
C PRO A 151 -22.42 -6.89 3.69
N GLU A 152 -23.43 -7.51 3.09
CA GLU A 152 -23.34 -8.02 1.72
C GLU A 152 -23.16 -6.91 0.67
N HIS A 153 -23.68 -5.72 0.95
CA HIS A 153 -23.64 -4.58 0.03
C HIS A 153 -23.17 -3.33 0.77
N ILE A 154 -22.15 -2.67 0.25
CA ILE A 154 -21.57 -1.48 0.88
C ILE A 154 -21.38 -0.38 -0.18
N PRO A 155 -22.04 0.79 -0.02
CA PRO A 155 -21.75 1.93 -0.89
C PRO A 155 -20.33 2.44 -0.61
N PHE A 156 -19.60 2.74 -1.66
CA PHE A 156 -18.27 3.32 -1.56
C PHE A 156 -18.15 4.62 -2.36
N LEU A 157 -17.17 5.42 -1.94
CA LEU A 157 -16.69 6.61 -2.62
C LEU A 157 -15.18 6.46 -2.79
N GLU A 158 -14.72 6.67 -4.00
CA GLU A 158 -13.32 6.76 -4.36
C GLU A 158 -13.04 8.14 -4.91
N PHE A 159 -11.91 8.73 -4.52
CA PHE A 159 -11.43 9.97 -5.09
C PHE A 159 -9.93 10.05 -4.94
N GLU A 160 -9.28 10.73 -5.86
CA GLU A 160 -7.84 10.95 -5.81
C GLU A 160 -7.53 12.29 -5.13
N GLN A 161 -6.38 12.39 -4.48
CA GLN A 161 -5.84 13.65 -3.95
C GLN A 161 -4.37 13.74 -4.33
N GLY A 162 -3.85 14.95 -4.56
CA GLY A 162 -2.44 15.13 -4.89
C GLY A 162 -2.18 16.14 -6.01
N CYS A 163 -1.18 15.87 -6.85
CA CYS A 163 -0.80 16.69 -8.01
C CYS A 163 -1.80 16.60 -9.19
N ILE A 164 -3.09 16.49 -8.92
CA ILE A 164 -4.14 16.46 -9.94
C ILE A 164 -4.90 17.78 -9.94
N PRO A 165 -5.28 18.33 -11.11
CA PRO A 165 -5.99 19.61 -11.19
C PRO A 165 -7.38 19.57 -10.53
N SER A 166 -8.02 18.40 -10.53
CA SER A 166 -9.32 18.16 -9.94
C SER A 166 -9.45 16.68 -9.59
N SER A 167 -10.04 16.38 -8.43
CA SER A 167 -10.35 15.01 -8.02
C SER A 167 -11.71 14.60 -8.55
N ASP A 168 -11.75 13.69 -9.51
CA ASP A 168 -13.00 13.02 -9.85
C ASP A 168 -13.40 12.09 -8.70
N THR A 169 -14.68 12.11 -8.35
CA THR A 169 -15.24 11.20 -7.35
C THR A 169 -15.99 10.09 -8.06
N ILE A 170 -15.59 8.86 -7.81
CA ILE A 170 -16.23 7.65 -8.30
C ILE A 170 -17.03 7.04 -7.17
N SER A 171 -18.31 6.79 -7.40
CA SER A 171 -19.18 6.11 -6.43
C SER A 171 -19.65 4.76 -6.98
N GLY A 172 -19.84 3.79 -6.09
CA GLY A 172 -20.36 2.48 -6.46
C GLY A 172 -20.92 1.72 -5.25
N ILE A 173 -21.26 0.46 -5.49
CA ILE A 173 -21.67 -0.49 -4.45
C ILE A 173 -20.74 -1.69 -4.54
N PHE A 174 -20.02 -1.96 -3.47
CA PHE A 174 -19.31 -3.22 -3.32
C PHE A 174 -20.28 -4.32 -2.92
N GLU A 175 -20.16 -5.46 -3.58
CA GLU A 175 -20.79 -6.72 -3.20
C GLU A 175 -19.75 -7.59 -2.48
N LEU A 176 -20.17 -8.22 -1.39
CA LEU A 176 -19.34 -9.15 -0.64
C LEU A 176 -19.14 -10.44 -1.45
N SER A 177 -17.93 -10.66 -1.94
CA SER A 177 -17.57 -11.85 -2.73
C SER A 177 -17.06 -13.00 -1.86
N GLU A 178 -16.38 -12.69 -0.76
CA GLU A 178 -15.81 -13.69 0.16
C GLU A 178 -15.74 -13.12 1.58
N SER A 179 -16.04 -13.93 2.59
CA SER A 179 -15.84 -13.58 4.00
C SER A 179 -15.48 -14.83 4.78
N ASN A 180 -14.35 -14.80 5.48
CA ASN A 180 -13.91 -15.83 6.40
C ASN A 180 -13.18 -15.18 7.60
N ASP A 181 -12.67 -15.99 8.53
CA ASP A 181 -12.03 -15.48 9.76
C ASP A 181 -10.74 -14.67 9.51
N ASN A 182 -10.12 -14.84 8.34
CA ASN A 182 -8.82 -14.26 7.99
C ASN A 182 -8.90 -13.18 6.92
N ALA A 183 -9.99 -13.12 6.15
CA ALA A 183 -10.12 -12.20 5.02
C ALA A 183 -11.56 -11.84 4.69
N VAL A 184 -11.71 -10.66 4.09
CA VAL A 184 -12.95 -10.20 3.46
C VAL A 184 -12.62 -9.63 2.07
N THR A 185 -13.44 -9.99 1.09
CA THR A 185 -13.27 -9.59 -0.30
C THR A 185 -14.55 -8.93 -0.81
N PHE A 186 -14.41 -7.74 -1.36
CA PHE A 186 -15.48 -6.96 -1.97
C PHE A 186 -15.22 -6.77 -3.45
N TYR A 187 -16.25 -6.86 -4.27
CA TYR A 187 -16.15 -6.65 -5.70
C TYR A 187 -17.26 -5.74 -6.22
N ASN A 188 -16.93 -4.86 -7.16
CA ASN A 188 -17.90 -4.10 -7.93
C ASN A 188 -17.79 -4.51 -9.39
N GLU A 189 -18.83 -5.18 -9.91
CA GLU A 189 -18.83 -5.68 -11.29
C GLU A 189 -18.81 -4.57 -12.33
N LYS A 190 -19.60 -3.51 -12.10
CA LYS A 190 -19.76 -2.42 -13.05
C LYS A 190 -18.45 -1.69 -13.35
N GLN A 191 -17.58 -1.56 -12.36
CA GLN A 191 -16.31 -0.83 -12.44
C GLN A 191 -15.10 -1.75 -12.38
N GLN A 192 -15.31 -3.08 -12.27
CA GLN A 192 -14.26 -4.10 -12.18
C GLN A 192 -13.24 -3.81 -11.07
N LYS A 193 -13.75 -3.45 -9.88
CA LYS A 193 -12.95 -3.08 -8.71
C LYS A 193 -13.01 -4.17 -7.66
N LEU A 194 -11.86 -4.59 -7.15
CA LEU A 194 -11.73 -5.64 -6.15
C LEU A 194 -10.95 -5.11 -4.95
N LEU A 195 -11.55 -5.16 -3.76
CA LEU A 195 -10.89 -4.86 -2.50
C LEU A 195 -10.77 -6.15 -1.69
N ILE A 196 -9.55 -6.48 -1.26
CA ILE A 196 -9.26 -7.57 -0.34
C ILE A 196 -8.72 -6.94 0.95
N ILE A 197 -9.29 -7.30 2.10
CA ILE A 197 -8.78 -6.92 3.44
C ILE A 197 -8.44 -8.20 4.18
N LEU A 198 -7.24 -8.27 4.76
CA LEU A 198 -6.70 -9.40 5.51
C LEU A 198 -6.56 -9.03 6.99
N LYS A 199 -6.84 -9.98 7.89
CA LYS A 199 -6.78 -9.76 9.35
C LYS A 199 -5.35 -9.56 9.85
N GLU A 200 -4.49 -10.53 9.54
CA GLU A 200 -3.08 -10.57 9.92
C GLU A 200 -2.40 -11.72 9.17
N ASP A 201 -1.38 -11.42 8.37
CA ASP A 201 -0.46 -12.40 7.79
C ASP A 201 0.91 -11.72 7.68
N GLN A 202 1.94 -12.28 8.33
CA GLN A 202 3.28 -11.69 8.38
C GLN A 202 3.94 -11.57 7.00
N ARG A 203 3.41 -12.26 5.98
CA ARG A 203 3.94 -12.28 4.61
C ARG A 203 3.17 -11.39 3.64
N LYS A 204 2.04 -10.80 4.06
CA LYS A 204 1.13 -10.04 3.20
C LYS A 204 0.85 -8.68 3.79
N GLU A 205 0.36 -7.80 2.92
CA GLU A 205 -0.24 -6.55 3.35
C GLU A 205 -1.67 -6.77 3.86
N PHE A 206 -2.16 -5.83 4.65
CA PHE A 206 -3.49 -5.94 5.23
C PHE A 206 -4.61 -5.56 4.27
N ALA A 207 -4.31 -4.90 3.14
CA ALA A 207 -5.30 -4.64 2.11
C ALA A 207 -4.67 -4.51 0.72
N TYR A 208 -5.39 -5.00 -0.29
CA TYR A 208 -5.05 -4.85 -1.70
C TYR A 208 -6.26 -4.33 -2.46
N TYR A 209 -6.03 -3.39 -3.36
CA TYR A 209 -7.09 -2.83 -4.20
C TYR A 209 -6.75 -2.95 -5.68
N PHE A 210 -7.57 -3.67 -6.43
CA PHE A 210 -7.36 -3.90 -7.85
C PHE A 210 -8.43 -3.20 -8.68
N ILE A 211 -8.02 -2.71 -9.85
CA ILE A 211 -8.87 -2.03 -10.82
C ILE A 211 -8.77 -2.77 -12.16
N GLY A 212 -9.88 -2.90 -12.87
CA GLY A 212 -9.92 -3.56 -14.19
C GLY A 212 -9.83 -5.09 -14.11
N VAL A 213 -10.19 -5.68 -12.96
CA VAL A 213 -10.10 -7.13 -12.76
C VAL A 213 -11.42 -7.84 -13.04
N PRO A 214 -11.41 -8.95 -13.79
CA PRO A 214 -12.59 -9.80 -13.93
C PRO A 214 -13.04 -10.39 -12.60
N LEU A 215 -14.35 -10.62 -12.45
CA LEU A 215 -14.92 -11.27 -11.28
C LEU A 215 -14.23 -12.62 -11.02
N LYS A 216 -13.80 -12.85 -9.77
CA LYS A 216 -13.15 -14.09 -9.30
C LYS A 216 -11.80 -14.42 -9.98
N SER A 217 -11.18 -13.49 -10.70
CA SER A 217 -9.80 -13.71 -11.19
C SER A 217 -8.79 -13.75 -10.04
N ILE A 218 -9.04 -12.97 -8.99
CA ILE A 218 -8.23 -12.92 -7.78
C ILE A 218 -9.13 -13.18 -6.57
N THR A 219 -8.68 -14.06 -5.69
CA THR A 219 -9.34 -14.48 -4.45
C THR A 219 -8.30 -14.55 -3.35
N THR A 220 -8.72 -14.72 -2.10
CA THR A 220 -7.78 -14.86 -0.97
C THR A 220 -6.85 -16.06 -1.14
N GLN A 221 -7.34 -17.13 -1.79
CA GLN A 221 -6.61 -18.37 -2.06
C GLN A 221 -5.62 -18.24 -3.21
N THR A 222 -5.96 -17.46 -4.24
CA THR A 222 -5.12 -17.26 -5.43
C THR A 222 -4.16 -16.08 -5.29
N LEU A 223 -4.27 -15.29 -4.21
CA LEU A 223 -3.46 -14.09 -3.99
C LEU A 223 -1.97 -14.38 -3.88
N ASP A 224 -1.58 -15.49 -3.23
CA ASP A 224 -0.16 -15.89 -3.13
C ASP A 224 0.41 -16.17 -4.53
N HIS A 225 -0.30 -16.99 -5.30
CA HIS A 225 0.09 -17.34 -6.66
C HIS A 225 0.14 -16.12 -7.59
N PHE A 226 -0.81 -15.19 -7.45
CA PHE A 226 -0.80 -13.92 -8.17
C PHE A 226 0.52 -13.15 -7.97
N PHE A 227 1.01 -13.05 -6.73
CA PHE A 227 2.28 -12.36 -6.45
C PHE A 227 3.53 -13.17 -6.83
N GLU A 228 3.46 -14.50 -6.82
CA GLU A 228 4.55 -15.37 -7.31
C GLU A 228 4.76 -15.23 -8.82
N GLU A 229 3.67 -15.04 -9.58
CA GLU A 229 3.71 -14.87 -11.04
C GLU A 229 3.81 -13.40 -11.48
N PHE A 230 3.61 -12.46 -10.55
CA PHE A 230 3.63 -11.03 -10.85
C PHE A 230 5.01 -10.61 -11.36
N ASN A 231 5.04 -10.06 -12.58
CA ASN A 231 6.23 -9.51 -13.19
C ASN A 231 6.09 -7.98 -13.29
N GLU A 232 6.83 -7.27 -12.44
CA GLU A 232 6.88 -5.80 -12.43
C GLU A 232 7.38 -5.21 -13.76
N GLU A 233 8.12 -5.97 -14.56
CA GLU A 233 8.64 -5.52 -15.86
C GLU A 233 7.62 -5.63 -17.01
N ASP A 234 6.47 -6.31 -16.79
CA ASP A 234 5.42 -6.38 -17.79
C ASP A 234 4.52 -5.14 -17.70
N GLU A 235 4.58 -4.30 -18.74
CA GLU A 235 3.77 -3.08 -18.86
C GLU A 235 2.25 -3.35 -18.84
N ASN A 236 1.83 -4.59 -19.10
CA ASN A 236 0.43 -5.01 -19.04
C ASN A 236 0.09 -5.77 -17.75
N ALA A 237 1.04 -5.92 -16.83
CA ALA A 237 0.79 -6.57 -15.56
C ALA A 237 -0.29 -5.80 -14.80
N LEU A 238 -1.20 -6.56 -14.21
CA LEU A 238 -2.16 -6.02 -13.27
C LEU A 238 -1.40 -5.66 -11.98
N VAL A 239 -1.33 -4.38 -11.65
CA VAL A 239 -0.67 -3.90 -10.42
C VAL A 239 -1.75 -3.55 -9.38
N PRO A 240 -1.75 -4.18 -8.18
CA PRO A 240 -2.62 -3.75 -7.11
C PRO A 240 -2.18 -2.38 -6.61
N TYR A 241 -3.17 -1.54 -6.33
CA TYR A 241 -3.00 -0.35 -5.53
C TYR A 241 -2.74 -0.81 -4.09
N ARG A 242 -1.66 -0.30 -3.50
CA ARG A 242 -1.19 -0.68 -2.17
C ARG A 242 -1.22 0.52 -1.24
N SER A 243 -1.21 0.29 0.06
CA SER A 243 -1.40 1.36 1.05
C SER A 243 -0.18 1.43 1.95
N SER A 244 0.67 2.46 1.80
CA SER A 244 1.76 2.80 2.73
C SER A 244 1.41 2.69 4.22
N SER A 245 0.19 3.07 4.60
CA SER A 245 -0.33 2.94 5.96
C SER A 245 -0.48 1.48 6.43
N LEU A 246 -0.46 0.50 5.53
CA LEU A 246 -0.74 -0.93 5.71
C LEU A 246 0.41 -1.86 5.24
N ILE A 247 1.55 -1.35 4.75
CA ILE A 247 2.69 -2.17 4.28
C ILE A 247 3.53 -2.72 5.45
N LYS A 248 3.69 -1.94 6.52
CA LYS A 248 4.77 -2.17 7.51
C LYS A 248 4.31 -2.93 8.75
N ASN A 249 4.99 -4.03 9.05
CA ASN A 249 4.98 -4.68 10.36
C ASN A 249 6.03 -4.09 11.31
N ASP A 250 6.27 -2.77 11.26
CA ASP A 250 7.15 -2.08 12.20
C ASP A 250 6.36 -1.21 13.18
N TYR A 251 5.85 -1.85 14.22
CA TYR A 251 4.96 -1.23 15.20
C TYR A 251 5.68 -0.24 16.12
N TRP A 252 7.01 -0.22 16.12
CA TRP A 252 7.80 0.80 16.82
C TRP A 252 7.48 2.22 16.32
N GLU A 253 7.11 2.39 15.05
CA GLU A 253 6.74 3.70 14.48
C GLU A 253 5.45 4.29 15.09
N PHE A 254 4.67 3.48 15.83
CA PHE A 254 3.44 3.91 16.51
C PHE A 254 3.61 4.12 18.03
N LEU A 255 4.84 4.02 18.54
CA LEU A 255 5.14 4.36 19.93
C LEU A 255 5.54 5.84 20.01
N ASP A 256 4.67 6.66 20.60
CA ASP A 256 4.95 8.06 20.95
C ASP A 256 5.85 8.19 22.20
#